data_AF-A0A940VT26-F1
#
_entry.id   AF-A0A940VT26-F1
#
_cell.length_a   1.000
_cell.length_b   1.000
_cell.length_c   1.000
_cell.angle_alpha   90.00
_cell.angle_beta   90.00
_cell.angle_gamma   90.00
#
_symmetry.space_group_name_H-M   'P 1'
#
loop_
_entity.id
_entity.type
_entity.pdbx_description
1 polymer ?
#
loop_
_entity_poly.entity_id
_entity_poly.type
_entity_poly.pdbx_seq_one_letter_code
_entity_poly.pdbx_strand_id
1 'polypeptide(L)'
;MPRIYKIECEVDGMGNIFMISDMHFGHKHIIRYENRPFATVDEMDNTMIQNWNQMIGKDDVVFVLGDVSFYNKEKTTQIIQSLHGYKTLIIGNHDEGRSVTWWREVGFEEVYRYPIVYEKFYILSHDPLYMSKNMPYANIHGHTHHLKYEDTQFFNVSVECINYTPMRFDEIKAVITKSEEGAS
;
A
#
# COMPACT_ATOMS: atom_id res chain seq x y z
N MET A 1 -7.29 -18.80 15.54
CA MET A 1 -6.60 -17.73 16.27
C MET A 1 -5.81 -16.92 15.26
N PRO A 2 -5.96 -15.59 15.19
CA PRO A 2 -5.12 -14.79 14.30
C PRO A 2 -3.68 -14.91 14.77
N ARG A 3 -2.79 -15.42 13.90
CA ARG A 3 -1.35 -15.37 14.13
C ARG A 3 -0.94 -13.93 13.89
N ILE A 4 -0.71 -13.19 14.98
CA ILE A 4 0.03 -11.93 14.93
C ILE A 4 1.47 -12.33 14.60
N TYR A 5 1.87 -12.15 13.33
CA TYR A 5 3.27 -12.32 12.95
C TYR A 5 4.02 -11.10 13.47
N LYS A 6 4.80 -11.31 14.53
CA LYS A 6 5.76 -10.33 15.00
C LYS A 6 6.89 -10.32 13.97
N ILE A 7 6.86 -9.37 13.05
CA ILE A 7 8.02 -9.08 12.21
C ILE A 7 9.01 -8.36 13.13
N GLU A 8 9.84 -9.12 13.83
CA GLU A 8 11.04 -8.59 14.51
C GLU A 8 12.12 -8.47 13.42
N CYS A 9 12.13 -7.33 12.71
CA CYS A 9 13.25 -7.01 11.84
C CYS A 9 14.40 -6.52 12.72
N GLU A 10 15.39 -7.39 12.97
CA GLU A 10 16.74 -6.95 13.29
C GLU A 10 17.27 -6.18 12.06
N VAL A 11 17.50 -4.88 12.26
CA VAL A 11 18.01 -3.92 11.28
C VAL A 11 19.49 -4.16 11.06
N ASP A 12 19.83 -5.16 10.25
CA ASP A 12 21.10 -5.23 9.53
C ASP A 12 20.93 -6.16 8.32
N GLY A 13 20.64 -5.59 7.14
CA GLY A 13 20.75 -6.29 5.86
C GLY A 13 19.48 -6.48 5.01
N MET A 14 18.30 -5.99 5.41
CA MET A 14 17.12 -5.93 4.52
C MET A 14 17.06 -4.58 3.80
N GLY A 15 16.58 -4.56 2.55
CA GLY A 15 16.34 -3.32 1.80
C GLY A 15 15.29 -2.42 2.46
N ASN A 16 15.14 -1.20 1.93
CA ASN A 16 14.24 -0.19 2.46
C ASN A 16 12.78 -0.66 2.43
N ILE A 17 11.96 -0.11 3.34
CA ILE A 17 10.53 -0.41 3.43
C ILE A 17 9.71 0.68 2.74
N PHE A 18 8.75 0.28 1.91
CA PHE A 18 7.84 1.15 1.17
C PHE A 18 6.39 0.74 1.34
N MET A 19 5.49 1.68 1.07
CA MET A 19 4.04 1.47 1.15
C MET A 19 3.32 2.17 0.00
N ILE A 20 2.24 1.54 -0.47
CA ILE A 20 1.37 2.03 -1.55
C ILE A 20 0.03 1.30 -1.49
N SER A 21 -1.04 1.95 -1.96
CA SER A 21 -2.37 1.35 -2.09
C SER A 21 -3.09 1.85 -3.34
N ASP A 22 -4.19 1.19 -3.70
CA ASP A 22 -5.15 1.67 -4.69
C ASP A 22 -4.54 1.86 -6.08
N MET A 23 -3.65 0.96 -6.50
CA MET A 23 -3.09 1.03 -7.86
C MET A 23 -4.18 0.87 -8.91
N HIS A 24 -5.17 0.00 -8.67
CA HIS A 24 -6.29 -0.25 -9.58
C HIS A 24 -5.85 -0.49 -11.03
N PHE A 25 -4.79 -1.27 -11.25
CA PHE A 25 -4.29 -1.57 -12.59
C PHE A 25 -5.43 -2.06 -13.50
N GLY A 26 -5.61 -1.45 -14.67
CA GLY A 26 -6.68 -1.81 -15.61
C GLY A 26 -8.06 -1.23 -15.31
N HIS A 27 -8.24 -0.43 -14.26
CA HIS A 27 -9.54 0.14 -13.94
C HIS A 27 -9.80 1.44 -14.72
N LYS A 28 -10.22 1.36 -15.99
CA LYS A 28 -10.44 2.55 -16.85
C LYS A 28 -11.31 3.66 -16.24
N HIS A 29 -12.31 3.30 -15.44
CA HIS A 29 -13.25 4.28 -14.88
C HIS A 29 -12.69 5.06 -13.68
N ILE A 30 -11.69 4.52 -12.96
CA ILE A 30 -11.08 5.20 -11.80
C ILE A 30 -10.47 6.54 -12.17
N ILE A 31 -9.95 6.67 -13.39
CA ILE A 31 -9.39 7.92 -13.93
C ILE A 31 -10.40 9.05 -13.79
N ARG A 32 -11.66 8.79 -14.16
CA ARG A 32 -12.73 9.78 -14.06
C ARG A 32 -13.23 9.94 -12.64
N TYR A 33 -13.43 8.84 -11.91
CA TYR A 33 -14.03 8.89 -10.57
C TYR A 33 -13.13 9.60 -9.56
N GLU A 34 -11.84 9.32 -9.62
CA GLU A 34 -10.83 9.88 -8.73
C GLU A 34 -10.01 10.98 -9.41
N ASN A 35 -10.48 11.55 -10.53
CA ASN A 35 -9.78 12.62 -11.26
C ASN A 35 -8.27 12.35 -11.46
N ARG A 36 -7.88 11.10 -11.73
CA ARG A 36 -6.47 10.76 -11.92
C ARG A 36 -5.94 11.47 -13.18
N PRO A 37 -4.71 11.98 -13.18
CA PRO A 37 -4.18 12.85 -14.23
C PRO A 37 -3.69 12.06 -15.46
N PHE A 38 -4.46 11.07 -15.91
CA PHE A 38 -4.09 10.21 -17.04
C PHE A 38 -5.17 10.25 -18.11
N ALA A 39 -4.78 10.29 -19.39
CA ALA A 39 -5.75 10.25 -20.48
C ALA A 39 -6.28 8.82 -20.72
N THR A 40 -5.46 7.80 -20.43
CA THR A 40 -5.81 6.39 -20.67
C THR A 40 -5.37 5.47 -19.53
N VAL A 41 -6.00 4.29 -19.45
CA VAL A 41 -5.63 3.25 -18.48
C VAL A 41 -4.23 2.71 -18.74
N ASP A 42 -3.81 2.60 -20.01
CA ASP A 42 -2.46 2.15 -20.35
C ASP A 42 -1.41 3.17 -19.92
N GLU A 43 -1.68 4.47 -20.09
CA GLU A 43 -0.79 5.54 -19.60
C GLU A 43 -0.67 5.51 -18.07
N MET A 44 -1.79 5.37 -17.36
CA MET A 44 -1.82 5.24 -15.90
C MET A 44 -0.99 4.04 -15.43
N ASP A 45 -1.28 2.86 -15.97
CA ASP A 45 -0.62 1.61 -15.60
C ASP A 45 0.90 1.70 -15.85
N ASN A 46 1.30 2.16 -17.03
CA ASN A 46 2.72 2.30 -17.39
C ASN A 46 3.43 3.33 -16.51
N THR A 47 2.79 4.46 -16.18
CA THR A 47 3.38 5.49 -15.32
C THR A 47 3.61 4.93 -13.91
N MET A 48 2.63 4.24 -13.33
CA MET A 48 2.80 3.64 -12.00
C MET A 48 3.88 2.55 -11.98
N ILE A 49 3.98 1.73 -13.03
CA ILE A 49 5.05 0.72 -13.16
C ILE A 49 6.43 1.39 -13.24
N GLN A 50 6.56 2.47 -14.02
CA GLN A 50 7.81 3.23 -14.15
C GLN A 50 8.21 3.88 -12.83
N ASN A 51 7.29 4.59 -12.18
CA ASN A 51 7.52 5.23 -10.89
C ASN A 51 7.92 4.19 -9.82
N TRP A 52 7.23 3.06 -9.77
CA TRP A 52 7.58 1.95 -8.89
C TRP A 52 9.01 1.49 -9.11
N ASN A 53 9.37 1.12 -10.34
CA ASN A 53 10.68 0.54 -10.63
C ASN A 53 11.84 1.54 -10.57
N GLN A 54 11.55 2.85 -10.64
CA GLN A 54 12.52 3.91 -10.36
C GLN A 54 12.79 4.06 -8.87
N MET A 55 11.77 3.90 -8.03
CA MET A 55 11.87 4.10 -6.58
C MET A 55 12.33 2.84 -5.83
N ILE A 56 11.91 1.66 -6.30
CA ILE A 56 12.08 0.39 -5.61
C ILE A 56 13.26 -0.40 -6.18
N GLY A 57 14.23 -0.71 -5.33
CA GLY A 57 15.31 -1.66 -5.57
C GLY A 57 14.85 -3.11 -5.44
N LYS A 58 15.69 -4.05 -5.91
CA LYS A 58 15.33 -5.48 -5.91
C LYS A 58 15.22 -6.10 -4.53
N ASP A 59 15.96 -5.58 -3.56
CA ASP A 59 16.04 -6.11 -2.19
C ASP A 59 15.13 -5.34 -1.21
N ASP A 60 14.44 -4.30 -1.68
CA ASP A 60 13.49 -3.51 -0.89
C ASP A 60 12.20 -4.30 -0.64
N VAL A 61 11.47 -3.93 0.42
CA VAL A 61 10.17 -4.51 0.74
C VAL A 61 9.07 -3.49 0.52
N VAL A 62 7.98 -3.90 -0.12
CA VAL A 62 6.82 -3.04 -0.40
C VAL A 62 5.56 -3.66 0.19
N PHE A 63 4.92 -2.94 1.11
CA PHE A 63 3.57 -3.24 1.55
C PHE A 63 2.55 -2.61 0.59
N VAL A 64 1.75 -3.45 -0.02
CA VAL A 64 0.64 -3.06 -0.90
C VAL A 64 -0.64 -3.16 -0.09
N LEU A 65 -1.28 -2.03 0.20
CA LEU A 65 -2.46 -1.97 1.07
C LEU A 65 -3.77 -2.06 0.28
N GLY A 66 -3.87 -3.02 -0.63
CA GLY A 66 -5.11 -3.39 -1.30
C GLY A 66 -5.37 -2.70 -2.65
N ASP A 67 -6.43 -3.17 -3.29
CA ASP A 67 -7.00 -2.72 -4.56
C ASP A 67 -5.99 -2.67 -5.71
N VAL A 68 -5.43 -3.84 -5.99
CA VAL A 68 -4.26 -3.99 -6.86
C VAL A 68 -4.61 -3.90 -8.34
N SER A 69 -5.55 -4.73 -8.81
CA SER A 69 -5.75 -4.97 -10.25
C SER A 69 -7.17 -5.39 -10.60
N PHE A 70 -7.68 -4.87 -11.72
CA PHE A 70 -8.95 -5.22 -12.36
C PHE A 70 -8.75 -6.12 -13.59
N TYR A 71 -7.51 -6.44 -13.95
CA TYR A 71 -7.22 -7.36 -15.03
C TYR A 71 -7.48 -8.83 -14.64
N ASN A 72 -7.41 -9.71 -15.64
CA ASN A 72 -7.34 -11.14 -15.46
C ASN A 72 -6.01 -11.57 -14.80
N LYS A 73 -5.90 -12.86 -14.46
CA LYS A 73 -4.71 -13.39 -13.78
C LYS A 73 -3.44 -13.20 -14.61
N GLU A 74 -3.47 -13.52 -15.89
CA GLU A 74 -2.30 -13.46 -16.76
C GLU A 74 -1.69 -12.06 -16.83
N LYS A 75 -2.51 -11.04 -17.12
CA LYS A 75 -2.04 -9.65 -17.18
C LYS A 75 -1.63 -9.12 -15.80
N THR A 76 -2.32 -9.52 -14.74
CA THR A 76 -1.92 -9.18 -13.37
C THR A 76 -0.56 -9.79 -13.02
N THR A 77 -0.32 -11.07 -13.34
CA THR A 77 0.98 -11.72 -13.17
C THR A 77 2.09 -10.97 -13.91
N GLN A 78 1.85 -10.60 -15.17
CA GLN A 78 2.83 -9.86 -15.97
C GLN A 78 3.22 -8.53 -15.31
N ILE A 79 2.23 -7.78 -14.80
CA ILE A 79 2.50 -6.51 -14.12
C ILE A 79 3.23 -6.76 -12.81
N ILE A 80 2.68 -7.56 -11.90
CA ILE A 80 3.22 -7.75 -10.54
C ILE A 80 4.63 -8.35 -10.55
N GLN A 81 4.92 -9.28 -11.46
CA GLN A 81 6.28 -9.84 -11.58
C GLN A 81 7.28 -8.88 -12.23
N SER A 82 6.83 -7.85 -12.94
CA SER A 82 7.71 -6.80 -13.47
C SER A 82 8.07 -5.73 -12.43
N LEU A 83 7.39 -5.70 -11.29
CA LEU A 83 7.62 -4.74 -10.21
C LEU A 83 8.76 -5.23 -9.29
N HIS A 84 9.76 -4.38 -9.08
CA HIS A 84 10.88 -4.62 -8.17
C HIS A 84 10.43 -4.77 -6.70
N GLY A 85 11.31 -5.37 -5.90
CA GLY A 85 11.14 -5.54 -4.45
C GLY A 85 10.33 -6.77 -4.05
N TYR A 86 10.36 -7.09 -2.77
CA TYR A 86 9.53 -8.11 -2.13
C TYR A 86 8.18 -7.50 -1.74
N LYS A 87 7.09 -8.04 -2.25
CA LYS A 87 5.75 -7.47 -2.18
C LYS A 87 4.89 -8.23 -1.18
N THR A 88 4.37 -7.50 -0.18
CA THR A 88 3.40 -8.02 0.78
C THR A 88 2.05 -7.36 0.54
N LEU A 89 1.02 -8.14 0.21
CA LEU A 89 -0.34 -7.64 0.01
C LEU A 89 -1.15 -7.69 1.31
N ILE A 90 -1.80 -6.59 1.66
CA ILE A 90 -2.94 -6.56 2.59
C ILE A 90 -4.17 -6.34 1.71
N ILE A 91 -5.04 -7.36 1.63
CA ILE A 91 -6.17 -7.41 0.69
C ILE A 91 -7.12 -6.23 0.90
N GLY A 92 -7.47 -5.54 -0.19
CA GLY A 92 -8.53 -4.53 -0.24
C GLY A 92 -9.86 -5.11 -0.71
N ASN A 93 -10.92 -4.28 -0.70
CA ASN A 93 -12.27 -4.75 -1.02
C ASN A 93 -12.41 -5.23 -2.48
N HIS A 94 -11.64 -4.67 -3.42
CA HIS A 94 -11.63 -5.11 -4.81
C HIS A 94 -10.74 -6.35 -5.05
N ASP A 95 -10.00 -6.80 -4.04
CA ASP A 95 -9.15 -7.99 -4.11
C ASP A 95 -9.86 -9.26 -3.58
N GLU A 96 -10.92 -9.12 -2.79
CA GLU A 96 -11.57 -10.22 -2.04
C GLU A 96 -12.10 -11.37 -2.92
N GLY A 97 -12.44 -11.07 -4.18
CA GLY A 97 -12.88 -12.07 -5.17
C GLY A 97 -11.80 -13.09 -5.55
N ARG A 98 -10.57 -12.94 -5.05
CA ARG A 98 -9.41 -13.78 -5.36
C ARG A 98 -8.84 -14.39 -4.07
N SER A 99 -8.35 -15.62 -4.15
CA SER A 99 -7.81 -16.33 -2.99
C SER A 99 -6.40 -15.85 -2.63
N VAL A 100 -5.96 -16.10 -1.40
CA VAL A 100 -4.56 -15.87 -0.97
C VAL A 100 -3.57 -16.59 -1.90
N THR A 101 -3.87 -17.83 -2.28
CA THR A 101 -3.04 -18.60 -3.22
C THR A 101 -2.98 -17.92 -4.59
N TRP A 102 -4.10 -17.38 -5.08
CA TRP A 102 -4.13 -16.65 -6.35
C TRP A 102 -3.17 -15.46 -6.33
N TRP A 103 -3.19 -14.67 -5.25
CA TRP A 103 -2.31 -13.51 -5.09
C TRP A 103 -0.84 -13.89 -4.97
N ARG A 104 -0.53 -15.01 -4.29
CA ARG A 104 0.83 -15.55 -4.26
C ARG A 104 1.31 -16.00 -5.64
N GLU A 105 0.45 -16.68 -6.39
CA GLU A 105 0.79 -17.16 -7.74
C GLU A 105 1.02 -16.04 -8.76
N VAL A 106 0.45 -14.84 -8.56
CA VAL A 106 0.74 -13.68 -9.42
C VAL A 106 2.04 -12.95 -9.05
N GLY A 107 2.68 -13.29 -7.92
CA GLY A 107 4.00 -12.77 -7.56
C GLY A 107 4.07 -11.97 -6.26
N PHE A 108 3.06 -12.04 -5.38
CA PHE A 108 3.19 -11.56 -4.00
C PHE A 108 3.82 -12.64 -3.11
N GLU A 109 4.81 -12.27 -2.31
CA GLU A 109 5.50 -13.17 -1.39
C GLU A 109 4.60 -13.48 -0.19
N GLU A 110 4.00 -12.44 0.39
CA GLU A 110 3.06 -12.56 1.49
C GLU A 110 1.72 -11.89 1.19
N VAL A 111 0.64 -12.48 1.72
CA VAL A 111 -0.72 -11.99 1.49
C VAL A 111 -1.54 -12.16 2.77
N TYR A 112 -2.05 -11.05 3.28
CA TYR A 112 -2.87 -10.97 4.48
C TYR A 112 -4.28 -10.53 4.14
N ARG A 113 -5.28 -11.24 4.65
CA ARG A 113 -6.71 -10.90 4.50
C ARG A 113 -7.17 -9.79 5.44
N TYR A 114 -6.41 -9.53 6.48
CA TYR A 114 -6.81 -8.65 7.58
C TYR A 114 -5.66 -7.68 7.88
N PRO A 115 -5.96 -6.56 8.55
CA PRO A 115 -4.95 -5.62 9.00
C PRO A 115 -3.83 -6.30 9.80
N ILE A 116 -2.61 -5.79 9.64
CA ILE A 116 -1.43 -6.25 10.38
C ILE A 116 -0.85 -5.12 11.21
N VAL A 117 -0.13 -5.47 12.27
CA VAL A 117 0.63 -4.51 13.08
C VAL A 117 2.10 -4.64 12.73
N TYR A 118 2.69 -3.55 12.24
CA TYR A 118 4.10 -3.43 11.89
C TYR A 118 4.83 -2.53 12.89
N GLU A 119 6.10 -2.85 13.20
CA GLU A 119 6.92 -2.15 14.21
C GLU A 119 6.18 -1.83 15.52
N LYS A 120 5.29 -2.74 15.95
CA LYS A 120 4.45 -2.66 17.16
C LYS A 120 3.36 -1.57 17.16
N PHE A 121 3.51 -0.47 16.42
CA PHE A 121 2.64 0.69 16.53
C PHE A 121 1.88 1.04 15.25
N TYR A 122 2.28 0.52 14.10
CA TYR A 122 1.69 0.90 12.81
C TYR A 122 0.72 -0.17 12.34
N ILE A 123 -0.56 0.16 12.33
CA ILE A 123 -1.60 -0.70 11.76
C ILE A 123 -1.64 -0.46 10.26
N LEU A 124 -1.33 -1.49 9.48
CA LEU A 124 -1.43 -1.48 8.03
C LEU A 124 -2.75 -2.14 7.63
N SER A 125 -3.62 -1.40 6.96
CA SER A 125 -4.93 -1.87 6.48
C SER A 125 -5.23 -1.28 5.11
N HIS A 126 -6.19 -1.87 4.38
CA HIS A 126 -6.72 -1.21 3.20
C HIS A 126 -7.68 -0.08 3.63
N ASP A 127 -8.78 -0.44 4.28
CA ASP A 127 -9.71 0.53 4.86
C ASP A 127 -9.11 1.24 6.08
N PRO A 128 -9.39 2.55 6.26
CA PRO A 128 -9.09 3.24 7.50
C PRO A 128 -9.89 2.63 8.66
N LEU A 129 -9.22 2.39 9.79
CA LEU A 129 -9.84 1.81 10.97
C LEU A 129 -10.33 2.87 11.94
N TYR A 130 -11.44 2.62 12.62
CA TYR A 130 -11.84 3.48 13.73
C TYR A 130 -10.85 3.33 14.88
N MET A 131 -10.15 4.41 15.22
CA MET A 131 -9.20 4.46 16.32
C MET A 131 -9.50 5.65 17.24
N SER A 132 -9.25 5.47 18.54
CA SER A 132 -9.32 6.56 19.51
C SER A 132 -7.99 7.32 19.55
N LYS A 133 -8.05 8.66 19.61
CA LYS A 133 -6.89 9.56 19.70
C LYS A 133 -5.89 9.22 20.82
N ASN A 134 -6.34 8.54 21.87
CA ASN A 134 -5.51 8.18 23.01
C ASN A 134 -4.79 6.82 22.82
N MET A 135 -5.00 6.13 21.70
CA MET A 135 -4.31 4.87 21.41
C MET A 135 -2.91 5.17 20.86
N PRO A 136 -1.90 4.34 21.18
CA PRO A 136 -0.53 4.55 20.72
C PRO A 136 -0.29 4.05 19.28
N TYR A 137 -1.36 3.84 18.51
CA TYR A 137 -1.29 3.29 17.16
C TYR A 137 -1.48 4.38 16.12
N ALA A 138 -0.75 4.27 15.03
CA ALA A 138 -1.04 4.99 13.80
C ALA A 138 -1.58 4.00 12.77
N ASN A 139 -2.52 4.42 11.93
CA ASN A 139 -3.07 3.63 10.85
C ASN A 139 -2.59 4.16 9.51
N ILE A 140 -1.82 3.34 8.81
CA ILE A 140 -1.44 3.59 7.42
C ILE A 140 -2.41 2.79 6.57
N HIS A 141 -3.13 3.50 5.69
CA HIS A 141 -4.27 2.95 4.97
C HIS A 141 -4.32 3.43 3.51
N GLY A 142 -5.21 2.84 2.71
CA GLY A 142 -5.59 3.32 1.38
C GLY A 142 -7.08 3.62 1.32
N HIS A 143 -7.78 3.06 0.31
CA HIS A 143 -9.22 3.01 0.10
C HIS A 143 -9.92 4.35 -0.16
N THR A 144 -9.52 5.40 0.57
CA THR A 144 -10.20 6.70 0.57
C THR A 144 -9.68 7.67 -0.49
N HIS A 145 -8.74 7.23 -1.34
CA HIS A 145 -8.18 7.97 -2.47
C HIS A 145 -7.66 9.35 -2.07
N HIS A 146 -8.31 10.43 -2.52
CA HIS A 146 -7.89 11.81 -2.21
C HIS A 146 -8.18 12.25 -0.78
N LEU A 147 -9.06 11.53 -0.08
CA LEU A 147 -9.50 11.95 1.25
C LEU A 147 -8.37 11.75 2.25
N LYS A 148 -8.05 12.84 2.94
CA LYS A 148 -7.11 12.85 4.06
C LYS A 148 -7.90 13.10 5.33
N TYR A 149 -7.58 12.33 6.36
CA TYR A 149 -8.09 12.58 7.69
C TYR A 149 -7.39 13.79 8.30
N GLU A 150 -8.12 14.61 9.06
CA GLU A 150 -7.53 15.68 9.85
C GLU A 150 -6.70 15.14 11.03
N ASP A 151 -7.01 13.90 11.45
CA ASP A 151 -6.32 13.22 12.52
C ASP A 151 -4.95 12.70 12.06
N THR A 152 -3.94 13.05 12.84
CA THR A 152 -2.53 12.84 12.54
C THR A 152 -2.10 11.38 12.69
N GLN A 153 -2.93 10.56 13.35
CA GLN A 153 -2.71 9.13 13.48
C GLN A 153 -3.01 8.36 12.18
N PHE A 154 -3.57 9.01 11.17
CA PHE A 154 -3.96 8.38 9.91
C PHE A 154 -3.09 8.88 8.77
N PHE A 155 -2.53 7.94 8.02
CA PHE A 155 -1.75 8.27 6.83
C PHE A 155 -2.24 7.48 5.63
N ASN A 156 -2.70 8.21 4.61
CA ASN A 156 -3.24 7.64 3.39
C ASN A 156 -2.13 7.45 2.33
N VAL A 157 -1.88 6.18 1.94
CA VAL A 157 -0.94 5.77 0.89
C VAL A 157 -1.64 5.35 -0.42
N SER A 158 -2.92 5.70 -0.61
CA SER A 158 -3.54 5.67 -1.94
C SER A 158 -2.66 6.41 -2.94
N VAL A 159 -2.52 5.87 -4.15
CA VAL A 159 -1.65 6.45 -5.19
C VAL A 159 -1.90 7.94 -5.44
N GLU A 160 -3.13 8.40 -5.29
CA GLU A 160 -3.53 9.81 -5.40
C GLU A 160 -2.87 10.71 -4.33
N CYS A 161 -2.63 10.18 -3.13
CA CYS A 161 -2.04 10.91 -2.01
C CYS A 161 -0.52 10.96 -2.03
N ILE A 162 0.12 10.06 -2.78
CA ILE A 162 1.58 9.87 -2.80
C ILE A 162 2.18 10.02 -4.21
N ASN A 163 1.52 10.79 -5.08
CA ASN A 163 1.99 11.10 -6.44
C ASN A 163 2.27 9.85 -7.29
N TYR A 164 1.42 8.83 -7.18
CA TYR A 164 1.49 7.60 -7.96
C TYR A 164 2.87 6.90 -7.86
N THR A 165 3.54 7.02 -6.72
CA THR A 165 4.87 6.46 -6.45
C THR A 165 4.89 5.85 -5.06
N PRO A 166 5.44 4.63 -4.86
CA PRO A 166 5.56 4.05 -3.53
C PRO A 166 6.33 4.97 -2.56
N MET A 167 5.80 5.17 -1.35
CA MET A 167 6.39 6.07 -0.37
C MET A 167 7.22 5.29 0.66
N ARG A 168 8.41 5.80 0.99
CA ARG A 168 9.27 5.20 2.02
C ARG A 168 8.62 5.26 3.39
N PHE A 169 8.69 4.17 4.13
CA PHE A 169 8.11 4.07 5.45
C PHE A 169 8.72 5.09 6.44
N ASP A 170 10.02 5.37 6.36
CA ASP A 170 10.64 6.40 7.21
C ASP A 170 10.09 7.82 6.95
N GLU A 171 9.71 8.11 5.70
CA GLU A 171 9.06 9.38 5.36
C GLU A 171 7.64 9.45 5.93
N ILE A 172 6.89 8.34 5.85
CA ILE A 172 5.56 8.22 6.46
C ILE A 172 5.64 8.43 7.97
N LYS A 173 6.58 7.75 8.65
CA LYS A 173 6.82 7.91 10.09
C LYS A 173 7.11 9.36 10.45
N ALA A 174 7.98 10.04 9.68
CA ALA A 174 8.34 11.42 9.93
C ALA A 174 7.15 12.39 9.80
N VAL A 175 6.16 12.10 8.95
CA VAL A 175 4.93 12.89 8.87
C VAL A 175 4.04 12.63 10.09
N ILE A 176 3.82 11.36 10.44
CA ILE A 176 2.98 10.98 11.59
C ILE A 176 3.53 11.59 12.88
N THR A 177 4.84 11.53 13.13
CA THR A 177 5.45 12.03 14.38
C THR A 177 5.48 13.56 14.48
N LYS A 178 5.83 14.29 13.40
CA LYS A 178 5.84 15.76 13.40
C LYS A 178 4.48 16.38 13.72
N SER A 179 3.43 15.65 13.40
CA SER A 179 2.07 16.08 13.61
C SER A 179 1.66 16.05 15.10
N GLU A 180 2.36 15.26 15.92
CA GLU A 180 2.16 15.23 17.39
C GLU A 180 2.83 16.43 18.09
N GLU A 181 3.98 16.90 17.61
CA GLU A 181 4.74 18.02 18.20
C GLU A 181 4.11 19.40 17.94
N GLY A 182 3.22 19.51 16.94
CA GLY A 182 2.46 20.73 16.64
C GLY A 182 1.17 20.92 17.43
N ALA A 183 0.78 19.91 18.23
CA ALA A 183 -0.47 19.89 19.01
C ALA A 183 -0.27 20.11 20.52
N SER A 184 0.97 20.39 20.95
CA SER A 184 1.36 20.64 22.35
C SER A 184 1.49 22.12 22.69
#